data_AF-A0A8T2S911-F1
#
_entry.id   AF-A0A8T2S911-F1
#
_cell.length_a   1.000
_cell.length_b   1.000
_cell.length_c   1.000
_cell.angle_alpha   90.00
_cell.angle_beta   90.00
_cell.angle_gamma   90.00
#
_symmetry.space_group_name_H-M   'P 1'
#
loop_
_entity.id
_entity.type
_entity.pdbx_description
1 polymer ?
#
loop_
_entity_poly.entity_id
_entity_poly.type
_entity_poly.pdbx_seq_one_letter_code
_entity_poly.pdbx_strand_id
1 'polypeptide(L)'
;MMFINTRRHIKDRLEAYESAIVTLGRSGDPQYHALGNKSCLLLDLSLQKLNFLCMADMKQEAVIWINNLSRLASEDSQDYDRDDASSAWTILTCLTRSDLCVLWICCAFVILRSRLPDIVAERLGYKQQLFFHDIWPDSEKPLGSASEVMRLMQTAASHGTGCMKLDVNEFQEKEINEAKKAFIASYVQCAAVCEGLDCSFGIADKYFKNFSSSVELTLLRARLERHYRGESASLDTFEVAISCWPLDQSGKMRLWNQYIGFAFEAKGTKFLSCLMIRCANEIYNSDSYKSLYGKFDSHLSGLVDNVEKLDEHTPITSSEVSIFFQKACETLPVIVRRQMMKTAGFSGQQFSYQDAAYAFLNLAFFETLNKNQIAARYALQSSLNVAVDSDSMIHCLQEIAVFTFKGLDNLTGLSPSDHSNKVFEILDRCIIESRMLGGIYHLSKGFCDSIRRRRVGHFVDTLLCCSSSDCSVLNSVLESIHGPSLLPIETLAWTDVLDFAEKMLEVLPSNVKLAISICRVVQNKLPEVNAKSGSATLLWCSSLLIDSLSQSSPKAPLYRWLEAGGFLKMLDHDILLEEFYWLALSVYPFSSSIWHRLLEVSRRTGNFESALNISKDKGVKLELAVIS
;
A
#
# COMPACT_ATOMS: atom_id res chain seq x y z
N MET A 1 -19.30 11.13 11.08
CA MET A 1 -18.26 12.18 10.89
C MET A 1 -18.68 13.58 11.30
N MET A 2 -19.70 14.21 10.71
CA MET A 2 -20.13 15.57 11.13
C MET A 2 -20.39 15.68 12.64
N PHE A 3 -21.10 14.70 13.21
CA PHE A 3 -21.35 14.60 14.66
C PHE A 3 -20.08 14.63 15.54
N ILE A 4 -19.00 14.01 15.08
CA ILE A 4 -17.72 13.93 15.80
C ILE A 4 -16.94 15.23 15.61
N ASN A 5 -16.91 15.75 14.38
CA ASN A 5 -16.14 16.94 14.02
C ASN A 5 -16.73 18.25 14.59
N THR A 6 -18.00 18.27 15.00
CA THR A 6 -18.62 19.43 15.66
C THR A 6 -18.27 19.55 17.14
N ARG A 7 -17.61 18.54 17.74
CA ARG A 7 -17.20 18.57 19.15
C ARG A 7 -16.03 19.52 19.37
N ARG A 8 -16.18 20.42 20.35
CA ARG A 8 -15.23 21.49 20.64
C ARG A 8 -14.11 21.08 21.60
N HIS A 9 -14.37 20.09 22.46
CA HIS A 9 -13.43 19.60 23.45
C HIS A 9 -13.02 18.15 23.19
N ILE A 10 -11.83 17.77 23.66
CA ILE A 10 -11.25 16.43 23.47
C ILE A 10 -12.17 15.34 24.04
N LYS A 11 -12.67 15.52 25.27
CA LYS A 11 -13.52 14.54 25.96
C LYS A 11 -14.79 14.24 25.18
N ASP A 12 -15.53 15.29 24.79
CA ASP A 12 -16.76 15.16 24.01
C ASP A 12 -16.53 14.45 22.68
N ARG A 13 -15.35 14.66 22.06
CA ARG A 13 -14.99 14.01 20.81
C ARG A 13 -14.71 12.53 20.99
N LEU A 14 -14.04 12.13 22.08
CA LEU A 14 -13.83 10.72 22.42
C LEU A 14 -15.17 10.01 22.72
N GLU A 15 -16.04 10.63 23.52
CA GLU A 15 -17.38 10.10 23.78
C GLU A 15 -18.22 9.98 22.49
N ALA A 16 -18.08 10.93 21.56
CA ALA A 16 -18.73 10.86 20.26
C ALA A 16 -18.21 9.70 19.40
N TYR A 17 -16.91 9.38 19.47
CA TYR A 17 -16.37 8.18 18.82
C TYR A 17 -16.96 6.90 19.42
N GLU A 18 -16.97 6.78 20.76
CA GLU A 18 -17.52 5.58 21.43
C GLU A 18 -19.00 5.37 21.08
N SER A 19 -19.80 6.44 21.17
CA SER A 19 -21.21 6.39 20.81
C SER A 19 -21.40 6.00 19.35
N ALA A 20 -20.63 6.58 18.42
CA ALA A 20 -20.75 6.26 17.00
C ALA A 20 -20.40 4.79 16.69
N ILE A 21 -19.33 4.26 17.30
CA ILE A 21 -18.89 2.86 17.12
C ILE A 21 -19.97 1.90 17.61
N VAL A 22 -20.50 2.11 18.82
CA VAL A 22 -21.56 1.25 19.39
C VAL A 22 -22.86 1.35 18.58
N THR A 23 -23.28 2.56 18.22
CA THR A 23 -24.50 2.76 17.41
C THR A 23 -24.40 2.09 16.04
N LEU A 24 -23.27 2.22 15.36
CA LEU A 24 -23.04 1.53 14.09
C LEU A 24 -23.00 0.02 14.28
N GLY A 25 -22.35 -0.49 15.32
CA GLY A 25 -22.37 -1.91 15.67
C GLY A 25 -23.78 -2.48 15.80
N ARG A 26 -24.65 -1.77 16.53
CA ARG A 26 -26.03 -2.17 16.84
C ARG A 26 -27.02 -2.02 15.68
N SER A 27 -26.72 -1.22 14.65
CA SER A 27 -27.67 -1.02 13.55
C SER A 27 -27.83 -2.31 12.73
N GLY A 28 -28.97 -2.98 12.89
CA GLY A 28 -29.44 -4.12 12.08
C GLY A 28 -30.43 -3.72 11.00
N ASP A 29 -30.42 -2.44 10.59
CA ASP A 29 -31.42 -1.90 9.68
C ASP A 29 -31.24 -2.47 8.25
N PRO A 30 -32.27 -3.12 7.68
CA PRO A 30 -32.19 -3.77 6.38
C PRO A 30 -31.95 -2.83 5.20
N GLN A 31 -32.06 -1.50 5.36
CA GLN A 31 -31.58 -0.55 4.34
C GLN A 31 -30.06 -0.55 4.18
N TYR A 32 -29.31 -0.96 5.22
CA TYR A 32 -27.85 -1.05 5.20
C TYR A 32 -27.34 -2.43 4.75
N HIS A 33 -28.20 -3.43 4.54
CA HIS A 33 -27.79 -4.72 3.96
C HIS A 33 -27.28 -4.60 2.52
N ALA A 34 -27.55 -3.49 1.83
CA ALA A 34 -26.92 -3.15 0.55
C ALA A 34 -25.46 -2.67 0.68
N LEU A 35 -24.99 -2.36 1.90
CA LEU A 35 -23.62 -1.96 2.18
C LEU A 35 -22.81 -3.16 2.70
N GLY A 36 -22.06 -3.83 1.82
CA GLY A 36 -20.84 -4.58 2.19
C GLY A 36 -19.73 -3.70 2.80
N ASN A 37 -20.09 -2.56 3.42
CA ASN A 37 -19.25 -1.46 3.86
C ASN A 37 -19.37 -1.19 5.38
N LYS A 38 -20.22 -1.91 6.13
CA LYS A 38 -20.38 -1.67 7.58
C LYS A 38 -19.08 -1.89 8.35
N SER A 39 -18.38 -2.99 8.06
CA SER A 39 -17.07 -3.30 8.65
C SER A 39 -16.04 -2.22 8.30
N CYS A 40 -15.96 -1.80 7.03
CA CYS A 40 -15.02 -0.78 6.59
C CYS A 40 -15.27 0.58 7.25
N LEU A 41 -16.54 0.97 7.46
CA LEU A 41 -16.91 2.17 8.21
C LEU A 41 -16.50 2.09 9.68
N LEU A 42 -16.69 0.93 10.30
CA LEU A 42 -16.34 0.70 11.69
C LEU A 42 -14.81 0.72 11.89
N LEU A 43 -14.06 0.12 10.95
CA LEU A 43 -12.61 0.17 10.91
C LEU A 43 -12.13 1.62 10.76
N ASP A 44 -12.65 2.36 9.78
CA ASP A 44 -12.28 3.76 9.55
C ASP A 44 -12.51 4.63 10.80
N LEU A 45 -13.66 4.49 11.48
CA LEU A 45 -13.90 5.21 12.74
C LEU A 45 -12.94 4.81 13.86
N SER A 46 -12.61 3.52 13.95
CA SER A 46 -11.68 3.01 14.96
C SER A 46 -10.26 3.55 14.71
N LEU A 47 -9.81 3.55 13.46
CA LEU A 47 -8.53 4.11 13.05
C LEU A 47 -8.49 5.63 13.23
N GLN A 48 -9.56 6.35 12.91
CA GLN A 48 -9.64 7.79 13.15
C GLN A 48 -9.61 8.15 14.62
N LYS A 49 -10.26 7.37 15.50
CA LYS A 49 -10.16 7.52 16.95
C LYS A 49 -8.71 7.33 17.41
N LEU A 50 -8.06 6.27 16.92
CA LEU A 50 -6.66 5.98 17.25
C LEU A 50 -5.71 7.08 16.76
N ASN A 51 -5.91 7.56 15.53
CA ASN A 51 -5.20 8.70 14.97
C ASN A 51 -5.40 9.95 15.83
N PHE A 52 -6.64 10.23 16.24
CA PHE A 52 -6.98 11.37 17.08
C PHE A 52 -6.23 11.33 18.42
N LEU A 53 -6.18 10.18 19.09
CA LEU A 53 -5.41 9.99 20.32
C LEU A 53 -3.91 10.27 20.11
N CYS A 54 -3.34 9.78 19.00
CA CYS A 54 -1.94 10.04 18.66
C CYS A 54 -1.68 11.54 18.41
N MET A 55 -2.54 12.20 17.62
CA MET A 55 -2.40 13.63 17.30
C MET A 55 -2.58 14.55 18.52
N ALA A 56 -3.43 14.15 19.46
CA ALA A 56 -3.66 14.87 20.71
C ALA A 56 -2.60 14.56 21.80
N ASP A 57 -1.57 13.78 21.48
CA ASP A 57 -0.52 13.29 22.39
C ASP A 57 -1.06 12.49 23.60
N MET A 58 -2.19 11.80 23.41
CA MET A 58 -2.84 10.93 24.39
C MET A 58 -2.37 9.48 24.24
N LYS A 59 -1.04 9.29 24.31
CA LYS A 59 -0.39 8.00 24.04
C LYS A 59 -0.81 6.92 25.04
N GLN A 60 -0.93 7.28 26.33
CA GLN A 60 -1.32 6.35 27.38
C GLN A 60 -2.75 5.85 27.17
N GLU A 61 -3.67 6.73 26.80
CA GLU A 61 -5.06 6.40 26.52
C GLU A 61 -5.19 5.52 25.28
N ALA A 62 -4.37 5.75 24.24
CA ALA A 62 -4.28 4.86 23.09
C ALA A 62 -3.83 3.45 23.49
N VAL A 63 -2.77 3.33 24.28
CA VAL A 63 -2.26 2.04 24.78
C VAL A 63 -3.28 1.34 25.68
N ILE A 64 -3.97 2.06 26.57
CA ILE A 64 -5.05 1.49 27.40
C ILE A 64 -6.18 0.94 26.52
N TRP A 65 -6.59 1.70 25.51
CA TRP A 65 -7.63 1.25 24.58
C TRP A 65 -7.23 -0.01 23.80
N ILE A 66 -5.97 -0.08 23.32
CA ILE A 66 -5.44 -1.25 22.63
C ILE A 66 -5.33 -2.46 23.57
N ASN A 67 -4.85 -2.27 24.80
CA ASN A 67 -4.76 -3.34 25.79
C ASN A 67 -6.15 -3.89 26.17
N ASN A 68 -7.17 -3.03 26.24
CA ASN A 68 -8.55 -3.45 26.46
C ASN A 68 -9.08 -4.31 25.30
N LEU A 69 -8.78 -3.95 24.04
CA LEU A 69 -9.08 -4.79 22.87
C LEU A 69 -8.37 -6.15 22.95
N SER A 70 -7.07 -6.16 23.24
CA SER A 70 -6.26 -7.38 23.34
C SER A 70 -6.76 -8.33 24.44
N ARG A 71 -7.17 -7.78 25.59
CA ARG A 71 -7.71 -8.56 26.71
C ARG A 71 -9.02 -9.23 26.31
N LEU A 72 -9.98 -8.47 25.78
CA LEU A 72 -11.28 -9.01 25.32
C LEU A 72 -11.13 -10.01 24.17
N ALA A 73 -10.11 -9.86 23.33
CA ALA A 73 -9.82 -10.81 22.27
C ALA A 73 -9.32 -12.16 22.79
N SER A 74 -8.68 -12.18 23.97
CA SER A 74 -8.13 -13.40 24.59
C SER A 74 -9.13 -14.16 25.45
N GLU A 75 -10.21 -13.50 25.89
CA GLU A 75 -11.26 -14.11 26.72
C GLU A 75 -12.24 -14.91 25.85
N ASP A 76 -12.41 -16.21 26.14
CA ASP A 76 -13.45 -17.05 25.53
C ASP A 76 -14.82 -16.66 26.11
N SER A 77 -15.41 -15.63 25.54
CA SER A 77 -16.65 -15.03 26.02
C SER A 77 -17.88 -15.78 25.50
N GLN A 78 -18.37 -16.75 26.27
CA GLN A 78 -19.72 -17.31 26.08
C GLN A 78 -20.84 -16.51 26.79
N ASP A 79 -20.52 -15.47 27.57
CA ASP A 79 -21.46 -14.96 28.59
C ASP A 79 -21.51 -13.42 28.76
N TYR A 80 -21.41 -12.65 27.67
CA TYR A 80 -21.67 -11.20 27.72
C TYR A 80 -23.05 -10.84 27.19
N ASP A 81 -23.84 -10.17 28.04
CA ASP A 81 -25.17 -9.66 27.71
C ASP A 81 -25.08 -8.61 26.58
N ARG A 82 -25.93 -8.76 25.55
CA ARG A 82 -25.86 -7.96 24.32
C ARG A 82 -26.13 -6.46 24.52
N ASP A 83 -26.76 -6.09 25.64
CA ASP A 83 -27.26 -4.73 25.88
C ASP A 83 -26.20 -3.77 26.44
N ASP A 84 -25.08 -4.25 26.99
CA ASP A 84 -23.98 -3.43 27.53
C ASP A 84 -22.65 -3.59 26.74
N ALA A 85 -22.76 -3.86 25.43
CA ALA A 85 -21.62 -4.04 24.55
C ALA A 85 -20.71 -2.78 24.52
N SER A 86 -19.50 -2.91 25.08
CA SER A 86 -18.44 -1.91 24.93
C SER A 86 -18.08 -1.70 23.45
N SER A 87 -17.50 -0.55 23.12
CA SER A 87 -17.01 -0.27 21.77
C SER A 87 -15.94 -1.27 21.33
N ALA A 88 -15.08 -1.71 22.25
CA ALA A 88 -14.05 -2.72 22.00
C ALA A 88 -14.67 -4.08 21.61
N TRP A 89 -15.69 -4.53 22.33
CA TRP A 89 -16.43 -5.75 22.00
C TRP A 89 -17.13 -5.64 20.64
N THR A 90 -17.76 -4.50 20.38
CA THR A 90 -18.41 -4.21 19.09
C THR A 90 -17.43 -4.32 17.92
N ILE A 91 -16.22 -3.76 18.07
CA ILE A 91 -15.16 -3.82 17.05
C ILE A 91 -14.76 -5.28 16.78
N LEU A 92 -14.46 -6.06 17.83
CA LEU A 92 -13.97 -7.43 17.68
C LEU A 92 -14.98 -8.39 17.03
N THR A 93 -16.28 -8.13 17.21
CA THR A 93 -17.37 -8.99 16.73
C THR A 93 -17.94 -8.56 15.38
N CYS A 94 -17.89 -7.27 15.06
CA CYS A 94 -18.52 -6.73 13.84
C CYS A 94 -17.55 -6.51 12.67
N LEU A 95 -16.23 -6.57 12.89
CA LEU A 95 -15.24 -6.45 11.82
C LEU A 95 -15.03 -7.78 11.08
N THR A 96 -14.83 -7.70 9.76
CA THR A 96 -14.36 -8.84 8.95
C THR A 96 -12.91 -9.18 9.31
N ARG A 97 -12.43 -10.35 8.86
CA ARG A 97 -11.04 -10.77 9.14
C ARG A 97 -10.02 -9.91 8.42
N SER A 98 -10.35 -9.42 7.22
CA SER A 98 -9.52 -8.42 6.52
C SER A 98 -9.40 -7.13 7.33
N ASP A 99 -10.51 -6.60 7.84
CA ASP A 99 -10.50 -5.34 8.59
C ASP A 99 -9.85 -5.49 9.98
N LEU A 100 -10.01 -6.65 10.63
CA LEU A 100 -9.29 -6.98 11.87
C LEU A 100 -7.77 -7.07 11.65
N CYS A 101 -7.32 -7.64 10.53
CA CYS A 101 -5.91 -7.68 10.17
C CYS A 101 -5.32 -6.26 10.11
N VAL A 102 -5.97 -5.34 9.38
CA VAL A 102 -5.55 -3.93 9.31
C VAL A 102 -5.53 -3.29 10.70
N LEU A 103 -6.57 -3.49 11.51
CA LEU A 103 -6.66 -2.94 12.85
C LEU A 103 -5.50 -3.42 13.74
N TRP A 104 -5.22 -4.73 13.78
CA TRP A 104 -4.18 -5.28 14.64
C TRP A 104 -2.79 -4.76 14.26
N ILE A 105 -2.50 -4.69 12.96
CA ILE A 105 -1.24 -4.11 12.46
C ILE A 105 -1.12 -2.64 12.88
N CYS A 106 -2.20 -1.86 12.76
CA CYS A 106 -2.21 -0.46 13.18
C CYS A 106 -2.02 -0.30 14.70
N CYS A 107 -2.67 -1.14 15.51
CA CYS A 107 -2.52 -1.13 16.96
C CYS A 107 -1.06 -1.42 17.36
N ALA A 108 -0.45 -2.45 16.78
CA ALA A 108 0.96 -2.78 17.00
C ALA A 108 1.88 -1.60 16.61
N PHE A 109 1.65 -1.01 15.44
CA PHE A 109 2.43 0.13 14.97
C PHE A 109 2.27 1.35 15.88
N VAL A 110 1.07 1.63 16.39
CA VAL A 110 0.81 2.73 17.33
C VAL A 110 1.50 2.51 18.67
N ILE A 111 1.51 1.30 19.23
CA ILE A 111 2.30 1.03 20.44
C ILE A 111 3.77 1.33 20.17
N LEU A 112 4.31 0.87 19.03
CA LEU A 112 5.73 1.02 18.72
C LEU A 112 6.15 2.46 18.39
N ARG A 113 5.30 3.21 17.68
CA ARG A 113 5.64 4.50 17.03
C ARG A 113 4.81 5.69 17.48
N SER A 114 3.76 5.47 18.26
CA SER A 114 2.79 6.51 18.70
C SER A 114 2.14 7.30 17.56
N ARG A 115 2.00 6.69 16.38
CA ARG A 115 1.26 7.22 15.22
C ARG A 115 0.72 6.05 14.39
N LEU A 116 -0.19 6.32 13.46
CA LEU A 116 -0.62 5.33 12.48
C LEU A 116 0.43 5.15 11.36
N PRO A 117 0.46 3.99 10.68
CA PRO A 117 1.21 3.84 9.43
C PRO A 117 0.79 4.89 8.41
N ASP A 118 1.75 5.47 7.69
CA ASP A 118 1.49 6.59 6.78
C ASP A 118 0.51 6.19 5.66
N ILE A 119 0.64 4.98 5.12
CA ILE A 119 -0.25 4.41 4.08
C ILE A 119 -1.71 4.28 4.55
N VAL A 120 -1.93 4.07 5.85
CA VAL A 120 -3.26 3.99 6.47
C VAL A 120 -3.79 5.39 6.74
N ALA A 121 -2.94 6.27 7.28
CA ALA A 121 -3.30 7.65 7.61
C ALA A 121 -3.73 8.44 6.36
N GLU A 122 -3.05 8.24 5.23
CA GLU A 122 -3.39 8.85 3.94
C GLU A 122 -4.74 8.38 3.37
N ARG A 123 -5.23 7.22 3.82
CA ARG A 123 -6.47 6.59 3.32
C ARG A 123 -7.65 6.71 4.28
N LEU A 124 -7.53 7.45 5.38
CA LEU A 124 -8.66 7.66 6.29
C LEU A 124 -9.83 8.32 5.53
N GLY A 125 -11.03 7.80 5.72
CA GLY A 125 -12.23 8.13 4.95
C GLY A 125 -12.49 7.23 3.74
N TYR A 126 -11.56 6.32 3.41
CA TYR A 126 -11.71 5.32 2.35
C TYR A 126 -11.68 3.90 2.90
N LYS A 127 -12.14 2.94 2.08
CA LYS A 127 -11.96 1.52 2.37
C LYS A 127 -10.47 1.21 2.44
N GLN A 128 -10.06 0.65 3.58
CA GLN A 128 -8.70 0.17 3.78
C GLN A 128 -8.46 -1.10 2.96
N GLN A 129 -7.23 -1.31 2.54
CA GLN A 129 -6.79 -2.53 1.86
C GLN A 129 -5.80 -3.27 2.75
N LEU A 130 -5.59 -4.55 2.46
CA LEU A 130 -4.50 -5.28 3.07
C LEU A 130 -3.19 -4.77 2.48
N PHE A 131 -2.21 -4.50 3.34
CA PHE A 131 -0.90 -4.02 2.94
C PHE A 131 0.13 -5.06 3.31
N PHE A 132 1.06 -5.31 2.40
CA PHE A 132 2.08 -6.35 2.55
C PHE A 132 3.51 -5.79 2.60
N HIS A 133 3.67 -4.52 2.24
CA HIS A 133 4.95 -3.85 2.08
C HIS A 133 4.94 -2.50 2.79
N ASP A 134 6.12 -2.01 3.15
CA ASP A 134 6.39 -0.63 3.62
C ASP A 134 5.65 -0.14 4.88
N ILE A 135 5.06 -1.06 5.67
CA ILE A 135 4.45 -0.71 6.96
C ILE A 135 5.53 -0.50 8.02
N TRP A 136 6.58 -1.32 8.01
CA TRP A 136 7.59 -1.40 9.06
C TRP A 136 8.95 -0.91 8.55
N PRO A 137 9.18 0.41 8.39
CA PRO A 137 10.47 0.90 7.93
C PRO A 137 11.57 0.69 8.97
N ASP A 138 12.70 0.13 8.54
CA ASP A 138 13.87 -0.18 9.39
C ASP A 138 14.59 1.08 9.92
N SER A 139 14.40 2.23 9.27
CA SER A 139 15.17 3.45 9.55
C SER A 139 14.79 4.15 10.85
N GLU A 140 13.60 3.89 11.40
CA GLU A 140 13.11 4.59 12.58
C GLU A 140 13.38 3.79 13.85
N LYS A 141 13.82 4.44 14.93
CA LYS A 141 13.97 3.78 16.25
C LYS A 141 12.63 3.61 16.96
N PRO A 142 12.37 2.45 17.57
CA PRO A 142 11.12 2.22 18.32
C PRO A 142 11.03 3.20 19.49
N LEU A 143 9.84 3.77 19.69
CA LEU A 143 9.54 4.69 20.80
C LEU A 143 8.84 3.95 21.95
N GLY A 144 8.11 2.88 21.64
CA GLY A 144 7.36 2.08 22.60
C GLY A 144 7.99 0.72 22.93
N SER A 145 7.24 -0.09 23.68
CA SER A 145 7.68 -1.39 24.18
C SER A 145 7.59 -2.48 23.11
N ALA A 146 8.74 -2.94 22.61
CA ALA A 146 8.83 -4.05 21.67
C ALA A 146 8.17 -5.33 22.20
N SER A 147 8.36 -5.65 23.50
CA SER A 147 7.75 -6.84 24.12
C SER A 147 6.23 -6.76 24.19
N GLU A 148 5.67 -5.55 24.39
CA GLU A 148 4.22 -5.35 24.40
C GLU A 148 3.62 -5.54 23.01
N VAL A 149 4.31 -5.06 21.97
CA VAL A 149 3.96 -5.26 20.57
C VAL A 149 3.95 -6.74 20.19
N MET A 150 4.99 -7.48 20.58
CA MET A 150 5.08 -8.91 20.29
C MET A 150 3.99 -9.71 20.99
N ARG A 151 3.67 -9.38 22.25
CA ARG A 151 2.53 -9.97 22.98
C ARG A 151 1.20 -9.68 22.27
N LEU A 152 0.99 -8.46 21.79
CA LEU A 152 -0.22 -8.08 21.04
C LEU A 152 -0.35 -8.89 19.75
N MET A 153 0.73 -8.97 18.95
CA MET A 153 0.73 -9.75 17.71
C MET A 153 0.46 -11.24 17.96
N GLN A 154 1.04 -11.80 19.03
CA GLN A 154 0.78 -13.18 19.45
C GLN A 154 -0.68 -13.39 19.86
N THR A 155 -1.28 -12.48 20.63
CA THR A 155 -2.70 -12.52 20.96
C THR A 155 -3.55 -12.46 19.68
N ALA A 156 -3.26 -11.53 18.78
CA ALA A 156 -3.99 -11.40 17.52
C ALA A 156 -3.84 -12.66 16.62
N ALA A 157 -2.72 -13.38 16.70
CA ALA A 157 -2.52 -14.65 15.99
C ALA A 157 -3.32 -15.84 16.58
N SER A 158 -3.74 -15.74 17.84
CA SER A 158 -4.32 -16.84 18.63
C SER A 158 -5.79 -17.17 18.28
N HIS A 159 -6.44 -17.99 19.13
CA HIS A 159 -7.74 -18.61 18.84
C HIS A 159 -8.98 -17.85 19.34
N GLY A 160 -8.83 -16.69 19.97
CA GLY A 160 -9.93 -15.97 20.60
C GLY A 160 -10.81 -15.12 19.67
N THR A 161 -11.76 -14.39 20.26
CA THR A 161 -12.69 -13.51 19.55
C THR A 161 -11.95 -12.38 18.83
N GLY A 162 -12.23 -12.15 17.55
CA GLY A 162 -11.51 -11.14 16.77
C GLY A 162 -10.04 -11.47 16.44
N CYS A 163 -9.55 -12.66 16.79
CA CYS A 163 -8.19 -13.12 16.46
C CYS A 163 -8.12 -13.87 15.11
N MET A 164 -6.94 -13.94 14.51
CA MET A 164 -6.69 -14.47 13.16
C MET A 164 -6.66 -16.00 13.09
N LYS A 165 -6.50 -16.72 14.22
CA LYS A 165 -6.49 -18.20 14.28
C LYS A 165 -5.51 -18.82 13.29
N LEU A 166 -4.23 -18.45 13.40
CA LEU A 166 -3.20 -18.86 12.42
C LEU A 166 -2.88 -20.35 12.45
N ASP A 167 -3.06 -21.02 13.60
CA ASP A 167 -2.71 -22.44 13.76
C ASP A 167 -3.83 -23.39 13.29
N VAL A 168 -5.00 -22.87 12.87
CA VAL A 168 -6.13 -23.67 12.36
C VAL A 168 -6.16 -23.67 10.83
N ASN A 169 -5.93 -24.85 10.25
CA ASN A 169 -6.11 -25.16 8.83
C ASN A 169 -7.53 -25.71 8.57
N GLU A 170 -8.55 -24.86 8.75
CA GLU A 170 -9.91 -25.19 8.31
C GLU A 170 -10.08 -24.78 6.83
N PHE A 171 -10.95 -25.48 6.10
CA PHE A 171 -11.42 -25.05 4.78
C PHE A 171 -12.11 -23.68 4.94
N GLN A 172 -11.37 -22.61 4.66
CA GLN A 172 -11.81 -21.25 4.90
C GLN A 172 -12.09 -20.52 3.58
N GLU A 173 -13.02 -19.58 3.65
CA GLU A 173 -13.30 -18.66 2.55
C GLU A 173 -12.03 -17.92 2.11
N LYS A 174 -11.88 -17.72 0.80
CA LYS A 174 -10.70 -17.08 0.17
C LYS A 174 -10.28 -15.78 0.87
N GLU A 175 -11.25 -14.95 1.25
CA GLU A 175 -11.01 -13.67 1.93
C GLU A 175 -10.31 -13.82 3.29
N ILE A 176 -10.70 -14.82 4.08
CA ILE A 176 -10.10 -15.08 5.40
C ILE A 176 -8.64 -15.52 5.22
N ASN A 177 -8.38 -16.34 4.22
CA ASN A 177 -7.04 -16.82 3.92
C ASN A 177 -6.10 -15.66 3.52
N GLU A 178 -6.55 -14.74 2.65
CA GLU A 178 -5.75 -13.57 2.27
C GLU A 178 -5.46 -12.65 3.46
N ALA A 179 -6.43 -12.45 4.36
CA ALA A 179 -6.21 -11.69 5.59
C ALA A 179 -5.16 -12.34 6.50
N LYS A 180 -5.17 -13.67 6.64
CA LYS A 180 -4.15 -14.43 7.38
C LYS A 180 -2.76 -14.28 6.76
N LYS A 181 -2.64 -14.42 5.43
CA LYS A 181 -1.38 -14.23 4.70
C LYS A 181 -0.79 -12.84 4.94
N ALA A 182 -1.61 -11.79 4.82
CA ALA A 182 -1.21 -10.41 5.08
C ALA A 182 -0.75 -10.20 6.52
N PHE A 183 -1.51 -10.75 7.48
CA PHE A 183 -1.17 -10.67 8.89
C PHE A 183 0.18 -11.35 9.20
N ILE A 184 0.41 -12.55 8.67
CA ILE A 184 1.67 -13.29 8.91
C ILE A 184 2.86 -12.53 8.32
N ALA A 185 2.74 -12.02 7.10
CA ALA A 185 3.82 -11.23 6.48
C ALA A 185 4.17 -10.01 7.33
N SER A 186 3.15 -9.28 7.81
CA SER A 186 3.34 -8.15 8.72
C SER A 186 3.89 -8.57 10.08
N TYR A 187 3.51 -9.73 10.62
CA TYR A 187 4.02 -10.25 11.88
C TYR A 187 5.51 -10.59 11.79
N VAL A 188 5.95 -11.23 10.69
CA VAL A 188 7.37 -11.52 10.42
C VAL A 188 8.19 -10.23 10.32
N GLN A 189 7.69 -9.22 9.62
CA GLN A 189 8.33 -7.89 9.53
C GLN A 189 8.39 -7.19 10.89
N CYS A 190 7.28 -7.19 11.64
CA CYS A 190 7.20 -6.62 12.97
C CYS A 190 8.21 -7.26 13.93
N ALA A 191 8.38 -8.58 13.87
CA ALA A 191 9.35 -9.31 14.68
C ALA A 191 10.79 -8.91 14.33
N ALA A 192 11.10 -8.70 13.05
CA ALA A 192 12.41 -8.20 12.63
C ALA A 192 12.74 -6.84 13.28
N VAL A 193 11.76 -5.92 13.32
CA VAL A 193 11.93 -4.60 13.93
C VAL A 193 11.98 -4.64 15.46
N CYS A 194 11.20 -5.53 16.10
CA CYS A 194 11.06 -5.57 17.56
C CYS A 194 12.15 -6.40 18.26
N GLU A 195 12.45 -7.59 17.72
CA GLU A 195 13.32 -8.59 18.37
C GLU A 195 14.47 -9.07 17.47
N GLY A 196 14.57 -8.57 16.24
CA GLY A 196 15.64 -8.89 15.30
C GLY A 196 15.32 -10.04 14.33
N LEU A 197 16.28 -10.28 13.42
CA LEU A 197 16.10 -11.22 12.30
C LEU A 197 15.95 -12.69 12.75
N ASP A 198 16.54 -13.08 13.88
CA ASP A 198 16.43 -14.46 14.39
C ASP A 198 14.99 -14.81 14.79
N CYS A 199 14.31 -13.90 15.48
CA CYS A 199 12.90 -14.06 15.83
C CYS A 199 12.00 -14.03 14.58
N SER A 200 12.28 -13.11 13.66
CA SER A 200 11.61 -13.03 12.36
C SER A 200 11.70 -14.35 11.59
N PHE A 201 12.90 -14.95 11.54
CA PHE A 201 13.12 -16.25 10.92
C PHE A 201 12.36 -17.38 11.62
N GLY A 202 12.36 -17.42 12.95
CA GLY A 202 11.60 -18.42 13.71
C GLY A 202 10.09 -18.37 13.43
N ILE A 203 9.51 -17.17 13.33
CA ILE A 203 8.09 -17.00 12.98
C ILE A 203 7.83 -17.37 11.52
N ALA A 204 8.70 -16.95 10.60
CA ALA A 204 8.58 -17.28 9.19
C ALA A 204 8.61 -18.81 8.98
N ASP A 205 9.57 -19.50 9.61
CA ASP A 205 9.71 -20.96 9.50
C ASP A 205 8.50 -21.70 10.10
N LYS A 206 7.97 -21.23 11.23
CA LYS A 206 6.77 -21.80 11.87
C LYS A 206 5.57 -21.82 10.92
N TYR A 207 5.33 -20.75 10.17
CA TYR A 207 4.12 -20.60 9.35
C TYR A 207 4.31 -20.95 7.87
N PHE A 208 5.55 -21.01 7.37
CA PHE A 208 5.83 -21.15 5.94
C PHE A 208 5.16 -22.35 5.27
N LYS A 209 5.18 -23.53 5.89
CA LYS A 209 4.57 -24.74 5.30
C LYS A 209 3.04 -24.65 5.20
N ASN A 210 2.40 -24.00 6.17
CA ASN A 210 0.94 -23.85 6.20
C ASN A 210 0.45 -22.75 5.23
N PHE A 211 1.31 -21.78 4.93
CA PHE A 211 1.00 -20.62 4.10
C PHE A 211 1.95 -20.50 2.90
N SER A 212 2.29 -21.63 2.29
CA SER A 212 3.15 -21.72 1.09
C SER A 212 2.64 -20.91 -0.10
N SER A 213 1.33 -20.64 -0.13
CA SER A 213 0.66 -19.82 -1.15
C SER A 213 0.73 -18.30 -0.90
N SER A 214 1.38 -17.85 0.18
CA SER A 214 1.72 -16.43 0.35
C SER A 214 3.04 -16.13 -0.34
N VAL A 215 2.96 -15.33 -1.41
CA VAL A 215 4.16 -14.84 -2.11
C VAL A 215 5.00 -13.99 -1.16
N GLU A 216 4.35 -13.19 -0.34
CA GLU A 216 4.99 -12.25 0.58
C GLU A 216 5.75 -12.95 1.71
N LEU A 217 5.15 -13.98 2.32
CA LEU A 217 5.86 -14.81 3.29
C LEU A 217 7.04 -15.54 2.65
N THR A 218 6.86 -16.03 1.42
CA THR A 218 7.94 -16.68 0.66
C THR A 218 9.09 -15.72 0.40
N LEU A 219 8.80 -14.49 -0.02
CA LEU A 219 9.80 -13.44 -0.24
C LEU A 219 10.55 -13.08 1.06
N LEU A 220 9.83 -12.90 2.16
CA LEU A 220 10.44 -12.60 3.47
C LEU A 220 11.38 -13.73 3.90
N ARG A 221 10.93 -14.98 3.80
CA ARG A 221 11.75 -16.15 4.13
C ARG A 221 12.95 -16.29 3.20
N ALA A 222 12.77 -16.11 1.89
CA ALA A 222 13.85 -16.19 0.90
C ALA A 222 14.93 -15.12 1.15
N ARG A 223 14.53 -13.89 1.54
CA ARG A 223 15.46 -12.82 1.93
C ARG A 223 16.21 -13.14 3.22
N LEU A 224 15.53 -13.72 4.23
CA LEU A 224 16.19 -14.17 5.46
C LEU A 224 17.17 -15.32 5.17
N GLU A 225 16.77 -16.32 4.38
CA GLU A 225 17.67 -17.42 3.96
C GLU A 225 18.87 -16.87 3.17
N ARG A 226 18.67 -15.91 2.27
CA ARG A 226 19.77 -15.21 1.58
C ARG A 226 20.73 -14.55 2.57
N HIS A 227 20.19 -13.90 3.59
CA HIS A 227 20.99 -13.22 4.62
C HIS A 227 21.86 -14.19 5.43
N TYR A 228 21.28 -15.32 5.87
CA TYR A 228 22.00 -16.28 6.73
C TYR A 228 22.85 -17.31 5.97
N ARG A 229 22.46 -17.69 4.75
CA ARG A 229 23.02 -18.85 4.03
C ARG A 229 23.46 -18.54 2.59
N GLY A 230 23.31 -17.31 2.11
CA GLY A 230 23.75 -16.88 0.79
C GLY A 230 22.71 -17.03 -0.33
N GLU A 231 23.06 -16.59 -1.54
CA GLU A 231 22.12 -16.40 -2.64
C GLU A 231 21.42 -17.69 -3.10
N SER A 232 22.12 -18.82 -3.13
CA SER A 232 21.55 -20.10 -3.55
C SER A 232 20.46 -20.62 -2.61
N ALA A 233 20.59 -20.37 -1.29
CA ALA A 233 19.62 -20.84 -0.30
C ALA A 233 18.23 -20.17 -0.45
N SER A 234 18.19 -18.97 -1.02
CA SER A 234 16.93 -18.30 -1.33
C SER A 234 16.12 -19.06 -2.37
N LEU A 235 16.78 -19.73 -3.32
CA LEU A 235 16.13 -20.49 -4.40
C LEU A 235 15.42 -21.73 -3.86
N ASP A 236 16.01 -22.42 -2.88
CA ASP A 236 15.41 -23.58 -2.22
C ASP A 236 14.07 -23.22 -1.56
N THR A 237 13.94 -21.99 -1.07
CA THR A 237 12.68 -21.49 -0.50
C THR A 237 11.58 -21.42 -1.57
N PHE A 238 11.89 -20.97 -2.78
CA PHE A 238 10.93 -20.95 -3.89
C PHE A 238 10.57 -22.36 -4.36
N GLU A 239 11.52 -23.28 -4.41
CA GLU A 239 11.24 -24.68 -4.78
C GLU A 239 10.28 -25.34 -3.78
N VAL A 240 10.48 -25.12 -2.48
CA VAL A 240 9.54 -25.60 -1.46
C VAL A 240 8.17 -24.95 -1.64
N ALA A 241 8.09 -23.63 -1.83
CA ALA A 241 6.82 -22.93 -2.03
C ALA A 241 6.04 -23.44 -3.26
N ILE A 242 6.73 -23.68 -4.39
CA ILE A 242 6.13 -24.21 -5.63
C ILE A 242 5.65 -25.65 -5.43
N SER A 243 6.44 -26.49 -4.76
CA SER A 243 6.08 -27.90 -4.50
C SER A 243 4.91 -28.05 -3.53
N CYS A 244 4.78 -27.13 -2.56
CA CYS A 244 3.70 -27.09 -1.59
C CYS A 244 2.54 -26.19 -2.02
N TRP A 245 2.51 -25.70 -3.27
CA TRP A 245 1.48 -24.78 -3.73
C TRP A 245 0.10 -25.49 -3.79
N PRO A 246 -0.93 -24.98 -3.09
CA PRO A 246 -2.26 -25.59 -3.11
C PRO A 246 -2.90 -25.50 -4.51
N LEU A 247 -3.43 -26.62 -5.00
CA LEU A 247 -4.04 -26.70 -6.34
C LEU A 247 -5.28 -25.82 -6.48
N ASP A 248 -5.99 -25.57 -5.39
CA ASP A 248 -7.19 -24.73 -5.31
C ASP A 248 -6.89 -23.23 -5.20
N GLN A 249 -5.61 -22.83 -5.19
CA GLN A 249 -5.20 -21.43 -5.07
C GLN A 249 -4.50 -20.91 -6.32
N SER A 250 -4.91 -19.71 -6.74
CA SER A 250 -4.28 -18.91 -7.80
C SER A 250 -3.17 -18.01 -7.25
N GLY A 251 -2.35 -17.43 -8.13
CA GLY A 251 -1.21 -16.57 -7.78
C GLY A 251 0.16 -17.24 -7.99
N LYS A 252 0.20 -18.48 -8.48
CA LYS A 252 1.43 -19.24 -8.71
C LYS A 252 2.34 -18.55 -9.75
N MET A 253 1.78 -17.87 -10.75
CA MET A 253 2.60 -17.16 -11.75
C MET A 253 3.26 -15.90 -11.18
N ARG A 254 2.65 -15.26 -10.17
CA ARG A 254 3.28 -14.19 -9.40
C ARG A 254 4.44 -14.73 -8.56
N LEU A 255 4.32 -15.93 -7.98
CA LEU A 255 5.45 -16.58 -7.33
C LEU A 255 6.59 -16.87 -8.32
N TRP A 256 6.27 -17.40 -9.50
CA TRP A 256 7.24 -17.63 -10.58
C TRP A 256 7.96 -16.34 -11.00
N ASN A 257 7.24 -15.23 -11.10
CA ASN A 257 7.82 -13.93 -11.41
C ASN A 257 8.91 -13.54 -10.40
N GLN A 258 8.62 -13.69 -9.11
CA GLN A 258 9.59 -13.42 -8.05
C GLN A 258 10.75 -14.40 -8.08
N TYR A 259 10.48 -15.69 -8.30
CA TYR A 259 11.53 -16.71 -8.39
C TYR A 259 12.49 -16.42 -9.55
N ILE A 260 11.96 -16.07 -10.72
CA ILE A 260 12.73 -15.67 -11.90
C ILE A 260 13.67 -14.50 -11.58
N GLY A 261 13.20 -13.47 -10.87
CA GLY A 261 14.02 -12.34 -10.44
C GLY A 261 15.19 -12.77 -9.55
N PHE A 262 14.91 -13.53 -8.48
CA PHE A 262 15.95 -14.05 -7.57
C PHE A 262 16.94 -14.99 -8.28
N ALA A 263 16.44 -15.84 -9.17
CA ALA A 263 17.26 -16.78 -9.92
C ALA A 263 18.18 -16.08 -10.92
N PHE A 264 17.71 -15.00 -11.56
CA PHE A 264 18.53 -14.19 -12.44
C PHE A 264 19.68 -13.53 -11.68
N GLU A 265 19.43 -12.97 -10.49
CA GLU A 265 20.48 -12.42 -9.64
C GLU A 265 21.51 -13.48 -9.21
N ALA A 266 21.05 -14.66 -8.80
CA ALA A 266 21.92 -15.70 -8.23
C ALA A 266 22.68 -16.54 -9.28
N LYS A 267 22.10 -16.80 -10.47
CA LYS A 267 22.62 -17.76 -11.47
C LYS A 267 22.67 -17.24 -12.91
N GLY A 268 22.21 -16.02 -13.18
CA GLY A 268 22.29 -15.39 -14.51
C GLY A 268 21.32 -15.95 -15.57
N THR A 269 21.54 -15.56 -16.82
CA THR A 269 20.59 -15.74 -17.93
C THR A 269 20.43 -17.18 -18.43
N LYS A 270 21.46 -18.03 -18.34
CA LYS A 270 21.36 -19.43 -18.80
C LYS A 270 20.36 -20.24 -17.98
N PHE A 271 20.40 -20.08 -16.65
CA PHE A 271 19.48 -20.75 -15.74
C PHE A 271 18.03 -20.27 -15.93
N LEU A 272 17.86 -19.01 -16.33
CA LEU A 272 16.55 -18.42 -16.59
C LEU A 272 15.80 -19.17 -17.71
N SER A 273 16.46 -19.55 -18.81
CA SER A 273 15.81 -20.32 -19.87
C SER A 273 15.20 -21.62 -19.37
N CYS A 274 15.86 -22.32 -18.46
CA CYS A 274 15.33 -23.54 -17.84
C CYS A 274 14.11 -23.25 -16.96
N LEU A 275 14.14 -22.16 -16.18
CA LEU A 275 12.99 -21.74 -15.36
C LEU A 275 11.79 -21.32 -16.21
N MET A 276 12.02 -20.64 -17.34
CA MET A 276 10.93 -20.27 -18.26
C MET A 276 10.23 -21.51 -18.83
N ILE A 277 11.00 -22.54 -19.22
CA ILE A 277 10.43 -23.81 -19.69
C ILE A 277 9.61 -24.48 -18.57
N ARG A 278 10.14 -24.54 -17.34
CA ARG A 278 9.41 -25.08 -16.17
C ARG A 278 8.12 -24.32 -15.90
N CYS A 279 8.16 -22.99 -15.93
CA CYS A 279 7.02 -22.12 -15.73
C CYS A 279 5.93 -22.34 -16.81
N ALA A 280 6.30 -22.49 -18.08
CA ALA A 280 5.33 -22.84 -19.14
C ALA A 280 4.76 -24.24 -18.95
N ASN A 281 5.58 -25.20 -18.51
CA ASN A 281 5.13 -26.56 -18.27
C ASN A 281 4.08 -26.66 -17.15
N GLU A 282 4.09 -25.78 -16.15
CA GLU A 282 3.01 -25.68 -15.17
C GLU A 282 1.66 -25.38 -15.83
N ILE A 283 1.65 -24.55 -16.88
CA ILE A 283 0.43 -24.23 -17.65
C ILE A 283 0.04 -25.43 -18.51
N TYR A 284 0.98 -25.98 -19.29
CA TYR A 284 0.71 -27.09 -20.21
C TYR A 284 0.31 -28.39 -19.52
N ASN A 285 0.87 -28.65 -18.34
CA ASN A 285 0.55 -29.85 -17.56
C ASN A 285 -0.74 -29.71 -16.74
N SER A 286 -1.33 -28.52 -16.67
CA SER A 286 -2.60 -28.33 -15.98
C SER A 286 -3.72 -29.15 -16.63
N ASP A 287 -4.62 -29.69 -15.81
CA ASP A 287 -5.78 -30.45 -16.28
C ASP A 287 -6.70 -29.59 -17.16
N SER A 288 -6.72 -28.28 -16.90
CA SER A 288 -7.49 -27.32 -17.70
C SER A 288 -6.95 -27.16 -19.11
N TYR A 289 -5.62 -27.10 -19.26
CA TYR A 289 -4.98 -27.10 -20.58
C TYR A 289 -5.25 -28.42 -21.30
N LYS A 290 -4.99 -29.55 -20.64
CA LYS A 290 -5.19 -30.90 -21.21
C LYS A 290 -6.62 -31.14 -21.68
N SER A 291 -7.60 -30.60 -20.95
CA SER A 291 -9.02 -30.65 -21.31
C SER A 291 -9.39 -29.76 -22.50
N LEU A 292 -8.63 -28.71 -22.79
CA LEU A 292 -8.89 -27.81 -23.93
C LEU A 292 -8.20 -28.30 -25.20
N TYR A 293 -6.94 -28.72 -25.07
CA TYR A 293 -6.04 -28.90 -26.20
C TYR A 293 -5.42 -30.30 -26.29
N GLY A 294 -5.75 -31.20 -25.36
CA GLY A 294 -5.11 -32.52 -25.25
C GLY A 294 -3.73 -32.44 -24.59
N LYS A 295 -2.95 -33.52 -24.67
CA LYS A 295 -1.57 -33.51 -24.17
C LYS A 295 -0.72 -32.64 -25.10
N PHE A 296 -0.02 -31.66 -24.52
CA PHE A 296 1.00 -30.92 -25.25
C PHE A 296 2.27 -31.77 -25.32
N ASP A 297 2.67 -32.16 -26.53
CA ASP A 297 3.91 -32.90 -26.75
C ASP A 297 4.90 -31.99 -27.47
N SER A 298 5.94 -31.56 -26.75
CA SER A 298 7.03 -30.78 -27.31
C SER A 298 8.35 -31.32 -26.76
N HIS A 299 9.38 -31.36 -27.61
CA HIS A 299 10.73 -31.75 -27.22
C HIS A 299 11.25 -30.93 -26.02
N LEU A 300 10.87 -29.65 -25.91
CA LEU A 300 11.21 -28.77 -24.78
C LEU A 300 10.56 -29.19 -23.46
N SER A 301 9.37 -29.80 -23.50
CA SER A 301 8.71 -30.30 -22.29
C SER A 301 9.49 -31.45 -21.65
N GLY A 302 10.08 -32.33 -22.47
CA GLY A 302 10.92 -33.44 -22.00
C GLY A 302 12.28 -33.03 -21.41
N LEU A 303 12.68 -31.76 -21.58
CA LEU A 303 13.92 -31.21 -21.00
C LEU A 303 13.75 -30.82 -19.51
N VAL A 304 12.53 -30.80 -18.98
CA VAL A 304 12.23 -30.36 -17.60
C VAL A 304 12.72 -31.31 -16.51
N ASP A 305 12.85 -32.61 -16.80
CA ASP A 305 13.31 -33.60 -15.80
C ASP A 305 14.82 -33.51 -15.52
N ASN A 306 15.56 -32.71 -16.30
CA ASN A 306 17.01 -32.60 -16.23
C ASN A 306 17.51 -31.22 -15.79
N VAL A 307 16.70 -30.36 -15.16
CA VAL A 307 17.12 -28.96 -14.86
C VAL A 307 18.32 -28.87 -13.89
N GLU A 308 18.53 -29.86 -13.01
CA GLU A 308 19.76 -29.97 -12.20
C GLU A 308 20.96 -30.55 -12.97
N LYS A 309 20.69 -31.24 -14.10
CA LYS A 309 21.67 -31.91 -14.97
C LYS A 309 21.82 -31.25 -16.34
N LEU A 310 21.20 -30.09 -16.54
CA LEU A 310 21.29 -29.32 -17.77
C LEU A 310 22.69 -28.70 -17.77
N ASP A 311 23.63 -29.57 -18.17
CA ASP A 311 25.01 -29.24 -18.44
C ASP A 311 25.03 -28.02 -19.36
N GLU A 312 26.05 -27.17 -19.19
CA GLU A 312 26.22 -25.90 -19.90
C GLU A 312 26.27 -25.99 -21.44
N HIS A 313 26.01 -27.16 -22.02
CA HIS A 313 26.27 -27.54 -23.40
C HIS A 313 25.02 -27.93 -24.22
N THR A 314 23.81 -27.87 -23.65
CA THR A 314 22.58 -28.09 -24.46
C THR A 314 22.17 -26.79 -25.15
N PRO A 315 22.23 -26.69 -26.50
CA PRO A 315 21.98 -25.43 -27.20
C PRO A 315 20.47 -25.24 -27.42
N ILE A 316 19.74 -24.89 -26.37
CA ILE A 316 18.37 -24.40 -26.53
C ILE A 316 18.47 -22.92 -26.94
N THR A 317 17.93 -22.57 -28.10
CA THR A 317 17.97 -21.16 -28.53
C THR A 317 16.97 -20.34 -27.72
N SER A 318 17.33 -19.12 -27.34
CA SER A 318 16.41 -18.21 -26.62
C SER A 318 15.11 -17.97 -27.40
N SER A 319 15.16 -18.03 -28.73
CA SER A 319 14.00 -17.94 -29.62
C SER A 319 13.02 -19.11 -29.47
N GLU A 320 13.50 -20.34 -29.29
CA GLU A 320 12.62 -21.51 -29.10
C GLU A 320 11.91 -21.45 -27.74
N VAL A 321 12.64 -21.06 -26.69
CA VAL A 321 12.06 -20.85 -25.35
C VAL A 321 11.01 -19.74 -25.38
N SER A 322 11.31 -18.64 -26.07
CA SER A 322 10.41 -17.50 -26.25
C SER A 322 9.07 -17.93 -26.86
N ILE A 323 9.11 -18.61 -28.02
CA ILE A 323 7.90 -19.05 -28.74
C ILE A 323 7.10 -20.04 -27.90
N PHE A 324 7.77 -20.97 -27.24
CA PHE A 324 7.14 -21.95 -26.37
C PHE A 324 6.43 -21.27 -25.19
N PHE A 325 7.11 -20.36 -24.50
CA PHE A 325 6.54 -19.65 -23.36
C PHE A 325 5.42 -18.69 -23.76
N GLN A 326 5.60 -17.94 -24.87
CA GLN A 326 4.59 -17.04 -25.41
C GLN A 326 3.27 -17.77 -25.68
N LYS A 327 3.33 -18.96 -26.30
CA LYS A 327 2.14 -19.76 -26.56
C LYS A 327 1.46 -20.20 -25.26
N ALA A 328 2.21 -20.48 -24.20
CA ALA A 328 1.64 -20.78 -22.89
C ALA A 328 0.90 -19.56 -22.31
N CYS A 329 1.52 -18.38 -22.35
CA CYS A 329 0.92 -17.11 -21.91
C CYS A 329 -0.38 -16.80 -22.66
N GLU A 330 -0.41 -16.91 -23.98
CA GLU A 330 -1.60 -16.65 -24.82
C GLU A 330 -2.77 -17.61 -24.52
N THR A 331 -2.48 -18.83 -24.08
CA THR A 331 -3.51 -19.82 -23.71
C THR A 331 -4.10 -19.59 -22.33
N LEU A 332 -3.38 -18.92 -21.43
CA LEU A 332 -3.75 -18.79 -20.02
C LEU A 332 -5.05 -17.99 -19.79
N PRO A 333 -5.31 -16.85 -20.46
CA PRO A 333 -6.60 -16.15 -20.35
C PRO A 333 -7.80 -17.01 -20.76
N VAL A 334 -7.62 -17.90 -21.76
CA VAL A 334 -8.67 -18.82 -22.21
C VAL A 334 -8.95 -19.89 -21.15
N ILE A 335 -7.89 -20.41 -20.52
CA ILE A 335 -8.00 -21.34 -19.39
C ILE A 335 -8.76 -20.68 -18.24
N VAL A 336 -8.36 -19.49 -17.82
CA VAL A 336 -8.99 -18.75 -16.71
C VAL A 336 -10.48 -18.52 -16.99
N ARG A 337 -10.84 -18.05 -18.20
CA ARG A 337 -12.23 -17.86 -18.60
C ARG A 337 -13.04 -19.15 -18.50
N ARG A 338 -12.46 -20.29 -18.92
CA ARG A 338 -13.12 -21.60 -18.82
C ARG A 338 -13.28 -22.06 -17.37
N GLN A 339 -12.27 -21.85 -16.54
CA GLN A 339 -12.32 -22.17 -15.10
C GLN A 339 -13.42 -21.36 -14.40
N MET A 340 -13.61 -20.10 -14.78
CA MET A 340 -14.69 -19.25 -14.24
C MET A 340 -16.10 -19.67 -14.71
N MET A 341 -16.25 -20.14 -15.95
CA MET A 341 -17.57 -20.51 -16.50
C MET A 341 -18.11 -21.84 -15.96
N LYS A 342 -17.24 -22.76 -15.50
CA LYS A 342 -17.67 -24.02 -14.89
C LYS A 342 -17.83 -23.83 -13.38
N THR A 343 -19.06 -23.63 -12.94
CA THR A 343 -19.43 -23.43 -11.52
C THR A 343 -19.18 -24.62 -10.58
N ALA A 344 -18.64 -25.75 -11.05
CA ALA A 344 -18.27 -26.88 -10.20
C ALA A 344 -17.05 -27.65 -10.73
N GLY A 345 -16.02 -27.77 -9.87
CA GLY A 345 -15.07 -28.89 -9.84
C GLY A 345 -14.11 -29.03 -11.02
N PHE A 346 -13.21 -28.07 -11.21
CA PHE A 346 -11.92 -28.43 -11.84
C PHE A 346 -11.04 -29.09 -10.77
N SER A 347 -10.71 -30.37 -10.96
CA SER A 347 -9.54 -30.96 -10.30
C SER A 347 -8.29 -30.40 -10.96
N GLY A 348 -7.32 -29.96 -10.16
CA GLY A 348 -6.03 -29.44 -10.64
C GLY A 348 -5.83 -27.94 -10.37
N GLN A 349 -4.70 -27.43 -10.85
CA GLN A 349 -4.23 -26.06 -10.58
C GLN A 349 -5.24 -25.00 -11.06
N GLN A 350 -5.68 -24.14 -10.14
CA GLN A 350 -6.47 -22.95 -10.44
C GLN A 350 -5.59 -21.79 -10.88
N PHE A 351 -6.04 -21.06 -11.90
CA PHE A 351 -5.41 -19.85 -12.40
C PHE A 351 -6.39 -18.68 -12.35
N SER A 352 -5.84 -17.48 -12.19
CA SER A 352 -6.58 -16.21 -12.18
C SER A 352 -6.14 -15.30 -13.32
N TYR A 353 -6.87 -14.20 -13.55
CA TYR A 353 -6.41 -13.17 -14.48
C TYR A 353 -5.12 -12.49 -13.99
N GLN A 354 -4.89 -12.44 -12.67
CA GLN A 354 -3.58 -12.07 -12.12
C GLN A 354 -2.49 -13.03 -12.60
N ASP A 355 -2.72 -14.35 -12.57
CA ASP A 355 -1.74 -15.31 -13.07
C ASP A 355 -1.41 -15.09 -14.56
N ALA A 356 -2.43 -14.76 -15.35
CA ALA A 356 -2.26 -14.46 -16.77
C ALA A 356 -1.46 -13.17 -16.99
N ALA A 357 -1.72 -12.10 -16.22
CA ALA A 357 -0.94 -10.88 -16.27
C ALA A 357 0.53 -11.13 -15.91
N TYR A 358 0.80 -11.82 -14.80
CA TYR A 358 2.17 -12.15 -14.38
C TYR A 358 2.89 -13.11 -15.33
N ALA A 359 2.19 -14.02 -16.01
CA ALA A 359 2.79 -14.85 -17.05
C ALA A 359 3.31 -13.99 -18.21
N PHE A 360 2.55 -12.98 -18.65
CA PHE A 360 3.03 -12.03 -19.66
C PHE A 360 4.17 -11.14 -19.15
N LEU A 361 4.17 -10.75 -17.86
CA LEU A 361 5.30 -10.02 -17.26
C LEU A 361 6.59 -10.87 -17.25
N ASN A 362 6.48 -12.17 -16.98
CA ASN A 362 7.61 -13.10 -17.05
C ASN A 362 8.17 -13.19 -18.48
N LEU A 363 7.29 -13.24 -19.48
CA LEU A 363 7.69 -13.20 -20.89
C LEU A 363 8.38 -11.88 -21.23
N ALA A 364 7.80 -10.75 -20.82
CA ALA A 364 8.38 -9.44 -21.06
C ALA A 364 9.79 -9.29 -20.48
N PHE A 365 10.00 -9.77 -19.25
CA PHE A 365 11.31 -9.79 -18.60
C PHE A 365 12.32 -10.62 -19.41
N PHE A 366 11.93 -11.83 -19.80
CA PHE A 366 12.79 -12.72 -20.61
C PHE A 366 13.14 -12.11 -21.98
N GLU A 367 12.16 -11.55 -22.69
CA GLU A 367 12.39 -10.91 -24.01
C GLU A 367 13.27 -9.67 -23.91
N THR A 368 13.14 -8.91 -22.81
CA THR A 368 13.98 -7.75 -22.53
C THR A 368 15.45 -8.16 -22.39
N LEU A 369 15.72 -9.24 -21.65
CA LEU A 369 17.07 -9.81 -21.50
C LEU A 369 17.63 -10.35 -22.82
N ASN A 370 16.77 -10.90 -23.68
CA ASN A 370 17.14 -11.35 -25.04
C ASN A 370 17.24 -10.21 -26.06
N LYS A 371 17.10 -8.94 -25.64
CA LYS A 371 17.11 -7.74 -26.49
C LYS A 371 16.02 -7.71 -27.57
N ASN A 372 14.95 -8.50 -27.41
CA ASN A 372 13.82 -8.52 -28.32
C ASN A 372 12.76 -7.48 -27.90
N GLN A 373 13.03 -6.23 -28.23
CA GLN A 373 12.22 -5.09 -27.82
C GLN A 373 10.77 -5.15 -28.30
N ILE A 374 10.52 -5.75 -29.48
CA ILE A 374 9.17 -5.85 -30.05
C ILE A 374 8.34 -6.86 -29.25
N ALA A 375 8.89 -8.04 -28.99
CA ALA A 375 8.19 -9.06 -28.21
C ALA A 375 8.00 -8.64 -26.74
N ALA A 376 8.99 -7.97 -26.14
CA ALA A 376 8.86 -7.41 -24.79
C ALA A 376 7.72 -6.39 -24.71
N ARG A 377 7.63 -5.44 -25.66
CA ARG A 377 6.51 -4.47 -25.72
C ARG A 377 5.17 -5.16 -25.90
N TYR A 378 5.09 -6.16 -26.77
CA TYR A 378 3.87 -6.93 -26.97
C TYR A 378 3.43 -7.62 -25.67
N ALA A 379 4.35 -8.27 -24.97
CA ALA A 379 4.08 -8.96 -23.72
C ALA A 379 3.59 -7.98 -22.62
N LEU A 380 4.23 -6.82 -22.47
CA LEU A 380 3.81 -5.78 -21.51
C LEU A 380 2.43 -5.20 -21.81
N GLN A 381 2.11 -4.96 -23.08
CA GLN A 381 0.78 -4.48 -23.47
C GLN A 381 -0.28 -5.57 -23.23
N SER A 382 0.06 -6.82 -23.52
CA SER A 382 -0.80 -7.98 -23.26
C SER A 382 -1.02 -8.21 -21.76
N SER A 383 -0.01 -7.98 -20.90
CA SER A 383 -0.18 -8.11 -19.45
C SER A 383 -1.19 -7.11 -18.92
N LEU A 384 -1.12 -5.83 -19.35
CA LEU A 384 -2.08 -4.81 -18.92
C LEU A 384 -3.50 -5.11 -19.41
N ASN A 385 -3.65 -5.55 -20.67
CA ASN A 385 -4.96 -5.87 -21.24
C ASN A 385 -5.69 -7.02 -20.53
N VAL A 386 -4.94 -7.88 -19.84
CA VAL A 386 -5.48 -9.05 -19.11
C VAL A 386 -5.63 -8.75 -17.61
N ALA A 387 -4.94 -7.76 -17.07
CA ALA A 387 -5.01 -7.40 -15.68
C ALA A 387 -6.40 -6.85 -15.32
N VAL A 388 -6.98 -7.37 -14.22
CA VAL A 388 -8.33 -7.01 -13.75
C VAL A 388 -8.28 -6.39 -12.35
N ASP A 389 -7.36 -6.84 -11.51
CA ASP A 389 -7.15 -6.31 -10.17
C ASP A 389 -6.22 -5.08 -10.15
N SER A 390 -6.43 -4.20 -9.16
CA SER A 390 -5.66 -2.96 -8.98
C SER A 390 -4.16 -3.20 -8.86
N ASP A 391 -3.77 -4.19 -8.06
CA ASP A 391 -2.36 -4.42 -7.77
C ASP A 391 -1.60 -4.89 -9.03
N SER A 392 -2.19 -5.82 -9.79
CA SER A 392 -1.58 -6.30 -11.04
C SER A 392 -1.58 -5.23 -12.13
N MET A 393 -2.61 -4.38 -12.22
CA MET A 393 -2.61 -3.26 -13.17
C MET A 393 -1.55 -2.21 -12.83
N ILE A 394 -1.45 -1.80 -11.56
CA ILE A 394 -0.41 -0.87 -11.11
C ILE A 394 0.97 -1.44 -11.44
N HIS A 395 1.20 -2.72 -11.14
CA HIS A 395 2.47 -3.38 -11.44
C HIS A 395 2.76 -3.43 -12.95
N CYS A 396 1.76 -3.74 -13.79
CA CYS A 396 1.93 -3.68 -15.24
C CYS A 396 2.27 -2.27 -15.74
N LEU A 397 1.63 -1.23 -15.20
CA LEU A 397 1.92 0.17 -15.55
C LEU A 397 3.33 0.58 -15.13
N GLN A 398 3.79 0.16 -13.95
CA GLN A 398 5.17 0.36 -13.50
C GLN A 398 6.18 -0.28 -14.46
N GLU A 399 5.97 -1.54 -14.83
CA GLU A 399 6.86 -2.26 -15.74
C GLU A 399 6.86 -1.66 -17.16
N ILE A 400 5.68 -1.25 -17.67
CA ILE A 400 5.58 -0.52 -18.95
C ILE A 400 6.37 0.79 -18.90
N ALA A 401 6.22 1.54 -17.82
CA ALA A 401 6.92 2.80 -17.63
C ALA A 401 8.44 2.58 -17.57
N VAL A 402 8.91 1.70 -16.69
CA VAL A 402 10.33 1.36 -16.55
C VAL A 402 10.91 0.87 -17.87
N PHE A 403 10.21 -0.02 -18.58
CA PHE A 403 10.65 -0.51 -19.88
C PHE A 403 10.75 0.62 -20.92
N THR A 404 9.77 1.52 -20.94
CA THR A 404 9.77 2.66 -21.85
C THR A 404 10.99 3.54 -21.57
N PHE A 405 11.21 3.96 -20.32
CA PHE A 405 12.31 4.88 -19.97
C PHE A 405 13.70 4.24 -19.99
N LYS A 406 13.89 2.99 -19.54
CA LYS A 406 15.19 2.28 -19.67
C LYS A 406 15.52 1.96 -21.13
N GLY A 407 14.50 1.75 -21.97
CA GLY A 407 14.68 1.63 -23.42
C GLY A 407 15.17 2.92 -24.08
N LEU A 408 14.90 4.09 -23.46
CA LEU A 408 15.39 5.40 -23.90
C LEU A 408 16.86 5.64 -23.52
N ASP A 409 17.35 5.14 -22.38
CA ASP A 409 18.76 5.32 -21.98
C ASP A 409 19.75 4.68 -22.98
N ASN A 410 19.31 3.63 -23.68
CA ASN A 410 20.06 2.99 -24.75
C ASN A 410 20.03 3.77 -26.08
N LEU A 411 19.15 4.78 -26.21
CA LEU A 411 19.00 5.66 -27.35
C LEU A 411 19.42 7.08 -26.95
N THR A 412 20.73 7.30 -26.94
CA THR A 412 21.36 8.59 -26.67
C THR A 412 20.64 9.77 -27.36
N GLY A 413 20.19 10.76 -26.57
CA GLY A 413 19.91 12.12 -27.05
C GLY A 413 18.45 12.46 -27.38
N LEU A 414 17.51 12.24 -26.46
CA LEU A 414 16.16 12.78 -26.58
C LEU A 414 16.05 14.20 -26.00
N SER A 415 15.26 15.05 -26.66
CA SER A 415 14.97 16.39 -26.16
C SER A 415 14.11 16.33 -24.89
N PRO A 416 14.21 17.33 -23.98
CA PRO A 416 13.35 17.43 -22.79
C PRO A 416 11.84 17.40 -23.09
N SER A 417 11.44 17.85 -24.29
CA SER A 417 10.05 17.79 -24.77
C SER A 417 9.57 16.36 -24.97
N ASP A 418 10.42 15.48 -25.50
CA ASP A 418 10.05 14.10 -25.80
C ASP A 418 9.94 13.26 -24.53
N HIS A 419 10.75 13.58 -23.50
CA HIS A 419 10.63 12.99 -22.16
C HIS A 419 9.29 13.36 -21.52
N SER A 420 8.99 14.66 -21.44
CA SER A 420 7.73 15.16 -20.89
C SER A 420 6.51 14.57 -21.61
N ASN A 421 6.50 14.56 -22.94
CA ASN A 421 5.38 14.04 -23.73
C ASN A 421 5.11 12.55 -23.47
N LYS A 422 6.15 11.72 -23.30
CA LYS A 422 5.99 10.30 -22.97
C LYS A 422 5.51 10.09 -21.53
N VAL A 423 5.97 10.92 -20.58
CA VAL A 423 5.40 10.90 -19.22
C VAL A 423 3.91 11.26 -19.28
N PHE A 424 3.52 12.25 -20.07
CA PHE A 424 2.11 12.62 -20.27
C PHE A 424 1.30 11.50 -20.94
N GLU A 425 1.86 10.77 -21.90
CA GLU A 425 1.18 9.60 -22.49
C GLU A 425 0.94 8.50 -21.44
N ILE A 426 1.93 8.22 -20.60
CA ILE A 426 1.79 7.27 -19.49
C ILE A 426 0.81 7.81 -18.45
N LEU A 427 0.82 9.12 -18.17
CA LEU A 427 -0.09 9.76 -17.22
C LEU A 427 -1.53 9.73 -17.70
N ASP A 428 -1.79 10.04 -18.97
CA ASP A 428 -3.12 9.90 -19.58
C ASP A 428 -3.62 8.47 -19.43
N ARG A 429 -2.74 7.49 -19.69
CA ARG A 429 -3.04 6.08 -19.47
C ARG A 429 -3.31 5.77 -18.00
N CYS A 430 -2.47 6.23 -17.07
CA CYS A 430 -2.68 6.06 -15.64
C CYS A 430 -4.01 6.67 -15.18
N ILE A 431 -4.37 7.85 -15.66
CA ILE A 431 -5.63 8.53 -15.33
C ILE A 431 -6.83 7.76 -15.90
N ILE A 432 -6.74 7.27 -17.13
CA ILE A 432 -7.80 6.46 -17.75
C ILE A 432 -7.97 5.16 -16.95
N GLU A 433 -6.90 4.40 -16.75
CA GLU A 433 -6.96 3.11 -16.06
C GLU A 433 -7.34 3.25 -14.58
N SER A 434 -6.86 4.29 -13.88
CA SER A 434 -7.25 4.57 -12.48
C SER A 434 -8.73 4.92 -12.36
N ARG A 435 -9.33 5.54 -13.38
CA ARG A 435 -10.78 5.80 -13.44
C ARG A 435 -11.57 4.52 -13.72
N MET A 436 -11.04 3.63 -14.56
CA MET A 436 -11.65 2.33 -14.88
C MET A 436 -11.58 1.33 -13.72
N LEU A 437 -10.60 1.50 -12.84
CA LEU A 437 -10.34 0.65 -11.69
C LEU A 437 -11.44 0.61 -10.61
N GLY A 438 -12.52 1.38 -10.79
CA GLY A 438 -13.50 1.61 -9.74
C GLY A 438 -12.82 2.43 -8.65
N GLY A 439 -12.83 3.76 -8.82
CA GLY A 439 -12.09 4.67 -7.96
C GLY A 439 -12.29 4.38 -6.47
N ILE A 440 -11.26 4.64 -5.66
CA ILE A 440 -11.35 4.51 -4.21
C ILE A 440 -12.59 5.31 -3.74
N TYR A 441 -13.67 4.61 -3.40
CA TYR A 441 -14.90 5.27 -3.01
C TYR A 441 -14.72 5.79 -1.60
N HIS A 442 -14.86 7.11 -1.43
CA HIS A 442 -14.97 7.67 -0.10
C HIS A 442 -16.13 6.96 0.60
N LEU A 443 -15.94 6.48 1.84
CA LEU A 443 -16.92 5.64 2.52
C LEU A 443 -18.27 6.37 2.69
N SER A 444 -18.26 7.71 2.72
CA SER A 444 -19.49 8.51 2.71
C SER A 444 -20.23 8.54 1.37
N LYS A 445 -19.58 8.19 0.25
CA LYS A 445 -20.21 8.19 -1.08
C LYS A 445 -21.25 7.08 -1.20
N GLY A 446 -20.99 5.90 -0.62
CA GLY A 446 -22.02 4.85 -0.53
C GLY A 446 -23.28 5.29 0.24
N PHE A 447 -23.13 6.20 1.21
CA PHE A 447 -24.28 6.87 1.83
C PHE A 447 -24.94 7.90 0.89
N CYS A 448 -24.16 8.69 0.16
CA CYS A 448 -24.67 9.66 -0.81
C CYS A 448 -25.49 8.97 -1.93
N ASP A 449 -24.99 7.84 -2.43
CA ASP A 449 -25.65 7.01 -3.44
C ASP A 449 -26.97 6.40 -2.91
N SER A 450 -27.08 6.20 -1.60
CA SER A 450 -28.32 5.73 -0.94
C SER A 450 -29.40 6.82 -0.83
N ILE A 451 -29.06 8.09 -1.07
CA ILE A 451 -30.01 9.22 -1.01
C ILE A 451 -30.96 9.15 -2.21
N ARG A 452 -32.15 8.59 -1.98
CA ARG A 452 -33.21 8.45 -3.01
C ARG A 452 -33.69 9.78 -3.61
N ARG A 453 -33.51 10.90 -2.91
CA ARG A 453 -33.95 12.23 -3.38
C ARG A 453 -32.89 12.84 -4.31
N ARG A 454 -33.11 12.75 -5.62
CA ARG A 454 -32.18 13.27 -6.66
C ARG A 454 -31.64 14.69 -6.43
N ARG A 455 -32.46 15.63 -5.96
CA ARG A 455 -31.99 17.01 -5.69
C ARG A 455 -31.03 17.08 -4.50
N VAL A 456 -31.25 16.27 -3.48
CA VAL A 456 -30.37 16.17 -2.31
C VAL A 456 -29.11 15.39 -2.69
N GLY A 457 -29.24 14.29 -3.43
CA GLY A 457 -28.11 13.55 -3.99
C GLY A 457 -27.21 14.45 -4.85
N HIS A 458 -27.77 15.16 -5.84
CA HIS A 458 -27.02 16.10 -6.66
C HIS A 458 -26.37 17.23 -5.84
N PHE A 459 -27.08 17.80 -4.86
CA PHE A 459 -26.52 18.84 -3.99
C PHE A 459 -25.35 18.30 -3.16
N VAL A 460 -25.51 17.09 -2.60
CA VAL A 460 -24.48 16.41 -1.81
C VAL A 460 -23.30 16.02 -2.69
N ASP A 461 -23.52 15.50 -3.90
CA ASP A 461 -22.45 15.19 -4.86
C ASP A 461 -21.70 16.45 -5.29
N THR A 462 -22.41 17.54 -5.55
CA THR A 462 -21.82 18.85 -5.90
C THR A 462 -21.00 19.44 -4.73
N LEU A 463 -21.41 19.19 -3.48
CA LEU A 463 -20.71 19.67 -2.28
C LEU A 463 -19.59 18.76 -1.79
N LEU A 464 -19.71 17.44 -1.97
CA LEU A 464 -18.81 16.44 -1.39
C LEU A 464 -17.88 15.78 -2.41
N CYS A 465 -18.06 15.97 -3.72
CA CYS A 465 -17.20 15.35 -4.74
C CYS A 465 -17.14 16.18 -6.06
N CYS A 466 -16.09 16.99 -6.21
CA CYS A 466 -15.20 16.70 -7.34
C CYS A 466 -14.37 15.49 -6.88
N SER A 467 -14.47 14.37 -7.58
CA SER A 467 -13.65 13.18 -7.33
C SER A 467 -12.20 13.60 -7.26
N SER A 468 -11.56 13.53 -6.09
CA SER A 468 -10.11 13.65 -6.04
C SER A 468 -9.53 12.50 -6.86
N SER A 469 -8.63 12.85 -7.75
CA SER A 469 -7.80 11.90 -8.47
C SER A 469 -6.94 11.19 -7.43
N ASP A 470 -7.14 9.90 -7.26
CA ASP A 470 -6.21 9.07 -6.52
C ASP A 470 -4.83 9.17 -7.21
N CYS A 471 -3.91 9.88 -6.56
CA CYS A 471 -2.56 10.11 -7.07
C CYS A 471 -1.63 8.93 -6.79
N SER A 472 -2.10 7.88 -6.10
CA SER A 472 -1.26 6.75 -5.68
C SER A 472 -0.68 5.99 -6.87
N VAL A 473 -1.51 5.68 -7.87
CA VAL A 473 -1.10 4.98 -9.11
C VAL A 473 0.01 5.74 -9.81
N LEU A 474 -0.20 7.04 -10.05
CA LEU A 474 0.79 7.88 -10.72
C LEU A 474 2.06 8.01 -9.89
N ASN A 475 1.95 8.31 -8.60
CA ASN A 475 3.12 8.44 -7.74
C ASN A 475 3.93 7.14 -7.71
N SER A 476 3.26 6.00 -7.74
CA SER A 476 3.92 4.69 -7.81
C SER A 476 4.66 4.49 -9.13
N VAL A 477 4.08 4.89 -10.26
CA VAL A 477 4.73 4.84 -11.57
C VAL A 477 5.92 5.82 -11.65
N LEU A 478 5.76 7.05 -11.18
CA LEU A 478 6.85 8.03 -11.11
C LEU A 478 8.00 7.54 -10.23
N GLU A 479 7.68 6.88 -9.11
CA GLU A 479 8.67 6.29 -8.21
C GLU A 479 9.46 5.15 -8.87
N SER A 480 8.81 4.32 -9.71
CA SER A 480 9.50 3.29 -10.48
C SER A 480 10.44 3.84 -11.56
N ILE A 481 10.16 5.03 -12.10
CA ILE A 481 10.99 5.67 -13.15
C ILE A 481 12.12 6.51 -12.53
N HIS A 482 11.78 7.39 -11.60
CA HIS A 482 12.66 8.45 -11.08
C HIS A 482 13.13 8.20 -9.64
N GLY A 483 12.77 7.06 -9.07
CA GLY A 483 13.06 6.73 -7.68
C GLY A 483 12.22 7.56 -6.69
N PRO A 484 12.63 7.60 -5.41
CA PRO A 484 11.83 8.18 -4.32
C PRO A 484 11.60 9.69 -4.45
N SER A 485 12.30 10.38 -5.36
CA SER A 485 12.14 11.80 -5.62
C SER A 485 10.90 12.13 -6.47
N LEU A 486 10.35 11.14 -7.19
CA LEU A 486 9.27 11.28 -8.18
C LEU A 486 9.59 12.22 -9.36
N LEU A 487 10.81 12.75 -9.44
CA LEU A 487 11.19 13.82 -10.36
C LEU A 487 12.41 13.42 -11.19
N PRO A 488 12.46 13.81 -12.47
CA PRO A 488 13.57 13.51 -13.40
C PRO A 488 14.84 14.34 -13.13
N ILE A 489 15.35 14.32 -11.89
CA ILE A 489 16.48 15.17 -11.45
C ILE A 489 17.79 14.75 -12.11
N GLU A 490 17.96 13.46 -12.37
CA GLU A 490 19.18 12.90 -12.97
C GLU A 490 19.20 13.04 -14.50
N THR A 491 18.02 13.16 -15.11
CA THR A 491 17.86 13.11 -16.58
C THR A 491 17.62 14.47 -17.22
N LEU A 492 17.06 15.45 -16.48
CA LEU A 492 16.70 16.76 -16.99
C LEU A 492 17.48 17.91 -16.34
N ALA A 493 17.60 19.02 -17.06
CA ALA A 493 18.13 20.26 -16.51
C ALA A 493 17.16 20.85 -15.47
N TRP A 494 17.68 21.63 -14.51
CA TRP A 494 16.88 22.17 -13.40
C TRP A 494 15.64 22.95 -13.85
N THR A 495 15.74 23.75 -14.91
CA THR A 495 14.59 24.50 -15.46
C THR A 495 13.50 23.56 -15.99
N ASP A 496 13.90 22.50 -16.68
CA ASP A 496 12.97 21.52 -17.23
C ASP A 496 12.31 20.68 -16.13
N VAL A 497 13.01 20.43 -15.01
CA VAL A 497 12.45 19.79 -13.81
C VAL A 497 11.37 20.67 -13.18
N LEU A 498 11.57 21.98 -13.11
CA LEU A 498 10.57 22.93 -12.59
C LEU A 498 9.33 22.97 -13.49
N ASP A 499 9.52 23.11 -14.81
CA ASP A 499 8.43 23.11 -15.79
C ASP A 499 7.64 21.79 -15.77
N PHE A 500 8.35 20.67 -15.65
CA PHE A 500 7.74 19.36 -15.48
C PHE A 500 6.88 19.31 -14.21
N ALA A 501 7.43 19.72 -13.08
CA ALA A 501 6.76 19.69 -11.79
C ALA A 501 5.50 20.58 -11.76
N GLU A 502 5.58 21.78 -12.36
CA GLU A 502 4.46 22.71 -12.46
C GLU A 502 3.32 22.09 -13.28
N LYS A 503 3.60 21.57 -14.48
CA LYS A 503 2.58 20.92 -15.32
C LYS A 503 1.94 19.71 -14.64
N MET A 504 2.72 18.94 -13.88
CA MET A 504 2.20 17.78 -13.15
C MET A 504 1.21 18.19 -12.05
N LEU A 505 1.51 19.26 -11.31
CA LEU A 505 0.60 19.79 -10.28
C LEU A 505 -0.55 20.60 -10.88
N GLU A 506 -0.42 21.15 -12.08
CA GLU A 506 -1.54 21.74 -12.82
C GLU A 506 -2.59 20.67 -13.17
N VAL A 507 -2.15 19.49 -13.61
CA VAL A 507 -3.03 18.36 -13.93
C VAL A 507 -3.57 17.67 -12.66
N LEU A 508 -2.75 17.59 -11.61
CA LEU A 508 -3.08 16.90 -10.36
C LEU A 508 -2.80 17.78 -9.13
N PRO A 509 -3.63 18.81 -8.91
CA PRO A 509 -3.34 19.82 -7.89
C PRO A 509 -3.38 19.25 -6.47
N SER A 510 -4.12 18.18 -6.21
CA SER A 510 -4.19 17.52 -4.89
C SER A 510 -3.00 16.61 -4.56
N ASN A 511 -1.96 16.51 -5.40
CA ASN A 511 -0.85 15.58 -5.22
C ASN A 511 0.19 16.09 -4.20
N VAL A 512 -0.13 15.93 -2.91
CA VAL A 512 0.73 16.37 -1.80
C VAL A 512 2.09 15.64 -1.77
N LYS A 513 2.15 14.36 -2.13
CA LYS A 513 3.42 13.59 -2.14
C LYS A 513 4.40 14.18 -3.17
N LEU A 514 3.91 14.54 -4.35
CA LEU A 514 4.72 15.22 -5.37
C LEU A 514 5.15 16.62 -4.91
N ALA A 515 4.23 17.42 -4.36
CA ALA A 515 4.52 18.77 -3.87
C ALA A 515 5.63 18.79 -2.79
N ILE A 516 5.60 17.84 -1.85
CA ILE A 516 6.65 17.67 -0.85
C ILE A 516 7.97 17.25 -1.48
N SER A 517 7.92 16.35 -2.46
CA SER A 517 9.12 15.88 -3.14
C SER A 517 9.81 17.05 -3.88
N ILE A 518 9.04 17.93 -4.53
CA ILE A 518 9.54 19.18 -5.11
C ILE A 518 10.23 20.04 -4.03
N CYS A 519 9.59 20.25 -2.88
CA CYS A 519 10.17 21.05 -1.80
C CYS A 519 11.49 20.48 -1.28
N ARG A 520 11.61 19.14 -1.14
CA ARG A 520 12.86 18.48 -0.74
C ARG A 520 13.97 18.69 -1.77
N VAL A 521 13.64 18.57 -3.06
CA VAL A 521 14.62 18.78 -4.14
C VAL A 521 15.08 20.24 -4.19
N VAL A 522 14.14 21.19 -4.09
CA VAL A 522 14.43 22.63 -4.01
C VAL A 522 15.33 22.92 -2.80
N GLN A 523 15.02 22.37 -1.62
CA GLN A 523 15.83 22.54 -0.42
C GLN A 523 17.27 22.06 -0.64
N ASN A 524 17.46 20.90 -1.27
CA ASN A 524 18.78 20.35 -1.55
C ASN A 524 19.56 21.19 -2.59
N LYS A 525 18.86 21.81 -3.54
CA LYS A 525 19.46 22.66 -4.59
C LYS A 525 19.63 24.12 -4.20
N LEU A 526 18.98 24.57 -3.13
CA LEU A 526 19.04 25.95 -2.65
C LEU A 526 20.46 26.51 -2.48
N PRO A 527 21.47 25.75 -1.98
CA PRO A 527 22.84 26.24 -1.84
C PRO A 527 23.54 26.55 -3.17
N GLU A 528 23.08 25.96 -4.28
CA GLU A 528 23.66 26.12 -5.62
C GLU A 528 23.05 27.33 -6.38
N VAL A 529 21.93 27.87 -5.90
CA VAL A 529 21.15 28.92 -6.56
C VAL A 529 21.46 30.29 -5.94
N ASN A 530 21.47 31.35 -6.76
CA ASN A 530 21.67 32.71 -6.26
C ASN A 530 20.57 33.10 -5.25
N ALA A 531 20.89 33.95 -4.26
CA ALA A 531 19.97 34.23 -3.14
C ALA A 531 18.58 34.76 -3.57
N LYS A 532 18.51 35.63 -4.59
CA LYS A 532 17.23 36.20 -5.07
C LYS A 532 16.36 35.15 -5.78
N SER A 533 16.97 34.33 -6.63
CA SER A 533 16.30 33.22 -7.31
C SER A 533 15.91 32.14 -6.30
N GLY A 534 16.73 31.90 -5.28
CA GLY A 534 16.44 30.95 -4.20
C GLY A 534 15.17 31.32 -3.43
N SER A 535 15.02 32.58 -3.01
CA SER A 535 13.79 33.04 -2.33
C SER A 535 12.55 32.93 -3.22
N ALA A 536 12.66 33.25 -4.52
CA ALA A 536 11.56 33.12 -5.46
C ALA A 536 11.16 31.64 -5.66
N THR A 537 12.12 30.74 -5.82
CA THR A 537 11.87 29.30 -5.96
C THR A 537 11.26 28.71 -4.69
N LEU A 538 11.72 29.13 -3.50
CA LEU A 538 11.12 28.70 -2.24
C LEU A 538 9.68 29.17 -2.09
N LEU A 539 9.38 30.41 -2.49
CA LEU A 539 8.01 30.93 -2.45
C LEU A 539 7.09 30.16 -3.41
N TRP A 540 7.57 29.91 -4.63
CA TRP A 540 6.85 29.12 -5.64
C TRP A 540 6.57 27.68 -5.18
N CYS A 541 7.57 26.96 -4.65
CA CYS A 541 7.32 25.59 -4.19
C CYS A 541 6.43 25.56 -2.93
N SER A 542 6.53 26.58 -2.07
CA SER A 542 5.66 26.71 -0.89
C SER A 542 4.20 26.99 -1.28
N SER A 543 3.94 27.81 -2.30
CA SER A 543 2.57 28.04 -2.77
C SER A 543 1.95 26.78 -3.35
N LEU A 544 2.70 26.04 -4.19
CA LEU A 544 2.26 24.76 -4.72
C LEU A 544 1.93 23.76 -3.60
N LEU A 545 2.75 23.71 -2.55
CA LEU A 545 2.52 22.83 -1.41
C LEU A 545 1.26 23.20 -0.62
N ILE A 546 1.03 24.49 -0.35
CA ILE A 546 -0.18 24.96 0.35
C ILE A 546 -1.43 24.65 -0.50
N ASP A 547 -1.36 24.87 -1.81
CA ASP A 547 -2.46 24.59 -2.73
C ASP A 547 -2.79 23.09 -2.73
N SER A 548 -1.77 22.23 -2.82
CA SER A 548 -1.97 20.78 -2.77
C SER A 548 -2.54 20.29 -1.44
N LEU A 549 -2.08 20.84 -0.32
CA LEU A 549 -2.64 20.52 1.00
C LEU A 549 -4.11 20.93 1.11
N SER A 550 -4.44 22.13 0.60
CA SER A 550 -5.79 22.68 0.67
C SER A 550 -6.79 21.94 -0.22
N GLN A 551 -6.32 21.41 -1.35
CA GLN A 551 -7.13 20.67 -2.32
C GLN A 551 -7.17 19.15 -2.07
N SER A 552 -6.41 18.66 -1.07
CA SER A 552 -6.38 17.23 -0.74
C SER A 552 -7.74 16.71 -0.24
N SER A 553 -8.23 15.64 -0.87
CA SER A 553 -9.37 14.84 -0.42
C SER A 553 -8.99 13.35 -0.53
N PRO A 554 -8.84 12.63 0.60
CA PRO A 554 -9.12 13.04 1.96
C PRO A 554 -8.13 14.11 2.43
N LYS A 555 -8.42 14.74 3.57
CA LYS A 555 -7.52 15.71 4.19
C LYS A 555 -6.14 15.09 4.37
N ALA A 556 -5.11 15.74 3.84
CA ALA A 556 -3.73 15.29 3.97
C ALA A 556 -3.35 15.09 5.45
N PRO A 557 -2.68 13.97 5.80
CA PRO A 557 -2.42 13.59 7.19
C PRO A 557 -1.53 14.62 7.91
N LEU A 558 -1.66 14.67 9.24
CA LEU A 558 -1.02 15.69 10.09
C LEU A 558 0.48 15.86 9.83
N TYR A 559 1.22 14.76 9.63
CA TYR A 559 2.67 14.83 9.45
C TYR A 559 3.07 15.61 8.18
N ARG A 560 2.22 15.61 7.14
CA ARG A 560 2.44 16.39 5.90
C ARG A 560 2.33 17.89 6.16
N TRP A 561 1.42 18.31 7.04
CA TRP A 561 1.32 19.71 7.49
C TRP A 561 2.51 20.14 8.34
N LEU A 562 2.99 19.24 9.22
CA LEU A 562 4.18 19.51 10.04
C LEU A 562 5.45 19.62 9.18
N GLU A 563 5.57 18.76 8.17
CA GLU A 563 6.66 18.80 7.20
C GLU A 563 6.61 20.09 6.36
N ALA A 564 5.42 20.45 5.84
CA ALA A 564 5.22 21.70 5.12
C ALA A 564 5.63 22.93 5.93
N GLY A 565 5.23 23.00 7.21
CA GLY A 565 5.68 24.08 8.10
C GLY A 565 7.20 24.14 8.27
N GLY A 566 7.91 23.01 8.14
CA GLY A 566 9.37 22.97 8.11
C GLY A 566 9.95 23.67 6.88
N PHE A 567 9.38 23.44 5.70
CA PHE A 567 9.78 24.14 4.47
C PHE A 567 9.45 25.63 4.52
N LEU A 568 8.25 26.00 4.99
CA LEU A 568 7.84 27.39 5.10
C LEU A 568 8.72 28.19 6.08
N LYS A 569 9.28 27.55 7.12
CA LYS A 569 10.26 28.19 8.02
C LYS A 569 11.51 28.68 7.28
N MET A 570 11.85 28.08 6.14
CA MET A 570 12.99 28.49 5.31
C MET A 570 12.75 29.83 4.58
N LEU A 571 11.49 30.30 4.48
CA LEU A 571 11.17 31.61 3.90
C LEU A 571 11.55 32.77 4.83
N ASP A 572 11.87 32.50 6.10
CA ASP A 572 12.20 33.50 7.13
C ASP A 572 11.12 34.60 7.27
N HIS A 573 9.85 34.21 7.10
CA HIS A 573 8.70 35.11 7.14
C HIS A 573 7.67 34.65 8.19
N ASP A 574 7.91 35.05 9.45
CA ASP A 574 7.15 34.55 10.61
C ASP A 574 5.64 34.77 10.55
N ILE A 575 5.16 35.86 9.93
CA ILE A 575 3.72 36.11 9.79
C ILE A 575 3.04 35.05 8.90
N LEU A 576 3.64 34.74 7.74
CA LEU A 576 3.10 33.71 6.82
C LEU A 576 3.17 32.33 7.45
N LEU A 577 4.23 32.04 8.21
CA LEU A 577 4.36 30.80 8.94
C LEU A 577 3.29 30.68 10.05
N GLU A 578 2.98 31.78 10.75
CA GLU A 578 1.91 31.82 11.74
C GLU A 578 0.53 31.57 11.09
N GLU A 579 0.22 32.26 9.99
CA GLU A 579 -1.01 32.08 9.22
C GLU A 579 -1.17 30.64 8.72
N PHE A 580 -0.08 30.04 8.24
CA PHE A 580 -0.06 28.64 7.84
C PHE A 580 -0.41 27.71 9.01
N TYR A 581 0.15 27.93 10.20
CA TYR A 581 -0.19 27.09 11.36
C TYR A 581 -1.63 27.29 11.83
N TRP A 582 -2.19 28.50 11.70
CA TRP A 582 -3.62 28.72 11.91
C TRP A 582 -4.49 27.96 10.91
N LEU A 583 -4.11 27.95 9.62
CA LEU A 583 -4.76 27.13 8.61
C LEU A 583 -4.68 25.65 8.96
N ALA A 584 -3.51 25.16 9.37
CA ALA A 584 -3.32 23.77 9.79
C ALA A 584 -4.19 23.41 11.01
N LEU A 585 -4.38 24.32 11.97
CA LEU A 585 -5.28 24.13 13.11
C LEU A 585 -6.76 24.14 12.75
N SER A 586 -7.16 24.79 11.65
CA SER A 586 -8.52 24.67 11.14
C SER A 586 -8.83 23.23 10.68
N VAL A 587 -7.79 22.49 10.26
CA VAL A 587 -7.85 21.09 9.84
C VAL A 587 -7.68 20.15 11.04
N TYR A 588 -6.69 20.40 11.89
CA TYR A 588 -6.28 19.58 13.04
C TYR A 588 -6.30 20.37 14.36
N PRO A 589 -7.49 20.75 14.88
CA PRO A 589 -7.62 21.69 15.99
C PRO A 589 -7.08 21.18 17.35
N PHE A 590 -6.86 19.88 17.47
CA PHE A 590 -6.40 19.23 18.71
C PHE A 590 -4.95 18.74 18.62
N SER A 591 -4.22 19.07 17.56
CA SER A 591 -2.83 18.64 17.40
C SER A 591 -1.90 19.39 18.35
N SER A 592 -1.34 18.71 19.34
CA SER A 592 -0.35 19.30 20.26
C SER A 592 0.88 19.80 19.50
N SER A 593 1.32 19.04 18.48
CA SER A 593 2.50 19.36 17.67
C SER A 593 2.34 20.65 16.87
N ILE A 594 1.17 20.90 16.28
CA ILE A 594 0.92 22.16 15.57
C ILE A 594 0.82 23.32 16.58
N TRP A 595 0.11 23.13 17.69
CA TRP A 595 0.00 24.15 18.74
C TRP A 595 1.38 24.56 19.28
N HIS A 596 2.29 23.62 19.52
CA HIS A 596 3.66 23.92 19.95
C HIS A 596 4.41 24.79 18.93
N ARG A 597 4.35 24.43 17.64
CA ARG A 597 5.02 25.20 16.57
C ARG A 597 4.39 26.57 16.38
N LEU A 598 3.06 26.68 16.45
CA LEU A 598 2.36 27.96 16.41
C LEU A 598 2.84 28.85 17.55
N LEU A 599 2.87 28.36 18.79
CA LEU A 599 3.30 29.14 19.95
C LEU A 599 4.77 29.59 19.85
N GLU A 600 5.67 28.79 19.26
CA GLU A 600 7.05 29.18 18.96
C GLU A 600 7.09 30.40 18.00
N VAL A 601 6.25 30.39 16.96
CA VAL A 601 6.15 31.50 16.01
C VAL A 601 5.45 32.71 16.63
N SER A 602 4.34 32.51 17.33
CA SER A 602 3.55 33.57 17.96
C SER A 602 4.32 34.34 19.04
N ARG A 603 5.38 33.76 19.63
CA ARG A 603 6.31 34.51 20.48
C ARG A 603 7.10 35.57 19.71
N ARG A 604 7.45 35.28 18.47
CA ARG A 604 8.23 36.18 17.59
C ARG A 604 7.33 37.24 16.96
N THR A 605 6.05 36.93 16.70
CA THR A 605 5.07 37.88 16.14
C THR A 605 4.28 38.68 17.18
N GLY A 606 4.33 38.28 18.46
CA GLY A 606 3.65 38.98 19.57
C GLY A 606 2.25 38.48 19.92
N ASN A 607 1.75 37.40 19.29
CA ASN A 607 0.40 36.87 19.47
C ASN A 607 0.29 35.71 20.49
N PHE A 608 1.36 35.45 21.25
CA PHE A 608 1.47 34.26 22.11
C PHE A 608 0.33 34.06 23.11
N GLU A 609 -0.09 35.10 23.83
CA GLU A 609 -1.13 34.99 24.86
C GLU A 609 -2.49 34.61 24.27
N SER A 610 -2.83 35.16 23.11
CA SER A 610 -4.05 34.83 22.38
C SER A 610 -4.07 33.36 21.97
N ALA A 611 -2.99 32.88 21.35
CA ALA A 611 -2.85 31.49 20.92
C ALA A 611 -2.90 30.53 22.12
N LEU A 612 -2.25 30.86 23.23
CA LEU A 612 -2.24 30.04 24.45
C LEU A 612 -3.63 29.94 25.12
N ASN A 613 -4.41 31.02 25.12
CA ASN A 613 -5.76 30.99 25.66
C ASN A 613 -6.70 30.12 24.82
N ILE A 614 -6.58 30.18 23.49
CA ILE A 614 -7.38 29.34 22.57
C ILE A 614 -7.01 27.86 22.72
N SER A 615 -5.73 27.53 22.91
CA SER A 615 -5.31 26.14 23.09
C SER A 615 -5.84 25.54 24.39
N LYS A 616 -5.85 26.33 25.48
CA LYS A 616 -6.41 25.94 26.78
C LYS A 616 -7.93 25.71 26.72
N ASP A 617 -8.68 26.57 26.03
CA ASP A 617 -10.13 26.42 25.84
C ASP A 617 -10.47 25.09 25.14
N LYS A 618 -9.65 24.68 24.17
CA LYS A 618 -9.80 23.39 23.47
C LYS A 618 -9.40 22.18 24.32
N GLY A 619 -8.77 22.39 25.47
CA GLY A 619 -8.30 21.33 26.37
C GLY A 619 -6.99 20.66 25.93
N VAL A 620 -6.19 21.31 25.07
CA VAL A 620 -4.90 20.78 24.63
C VAL A 620 -3.87 21.00 25.73
N LYS A 621 -3.30 19.91 26.26
CA LYS A 621 -2.20 19.99 27.22
C LYS A 621 -0.90 20.26 26.46
N LEU A 622 -0.25 21.36 26.76
CA LEU A 622 1.02 21.75 26.17
C LEU A 622 2.05 21.83 27.30
N GLU A 623 3.09 21.00 27.23
CA GLU A 623 4.26 21.16 28.07
C GLU A 623 5.05 22.36 27.55
N LEU A 624 4.80 23.54 28.12
CA LEU A 624 5.61 24.69 27.83
C LEU A 624 6.97 24.48 28.50
N ALA A 625 7.98 24.08 27.71
CA ALA A 625 9.35 24.16 28.15
C ALA A 625 9.64 25.63 28.52
N VAL A 626 9.75 25.88 29.82
CA VAL A 626 10.22 27.14 30.37
C VAL A 626 11.72 27.17 30.11
N ILE A 627 12.11 27.67 28.94
CA ILE A 627 13.48 28.13 28.75
C ILE A 627 13.45 29.57 29.27
N SER A 628 13.80 29.70 30.56
CA SER A 628 14.02 30.97 31.26
C SER A 628 15.19 31.73 30.67
#